data_AF-A0A969D4S0-F1
#
_entry.id   AF-A0A969D4S0-F1
#
_cell.length_a   1.000
_cell.length_b   1.000
_cell.length_c   1.000
_cell.angle_alpha   90.00
_cell.angle_beta   90.00
_cell.angle_gamma   90.00
#
_symmetry.space_group_name_H-M   'P 1'
#
loop_
_entity.id
_entity.type
_entity.pdbx_description
1 polymer ?
#
loop_
_entity_poly.entity_id
_entity_poly.type
_entity_poly.pdbx_seq_one_letter_code
_entity_poly.pdbx_strand_id
1 'polypeptide(L)'
;MSLSTFSQAILAKRHLAIEDPTIGDLATSVLDTRDPAKLNLAKLNLAKLNLAKLNLAKSVLSRLTLTSLSMVSVLASSLSLTTGVSAVSAEVILEQRGNLAVGDAVLEDGSLYDRYTFAGRSGQQVTITLESEDFDPYLILLNPEGQRIYENDDISRSDRNARLIVDLPAAGTYTVVANSYMPRATGEYAIKIDRGPEPASKAEAVAAEAASDGTPRCNTALLDTVESLKTNREVEVLFSAVSLANLYEDVPTSRPNGLAVTLNGTAATSIMFSPRLLNHTAASLVRDCTTVGAVIFTAPEDGFERTFGYLPGRPRALQPTAVPVSEFTCAIAPGEVQLPEWGYRACL
;
A
#
# COMPACT_ATOMS: atom_id res chain seq x y z
N MET A 1 -50.96 -57.25 13.52
CA MET A 1 -51.01 -55.97 14.26
C MET A 1 -50.91 -54.87 13.21
N SER A 2 -52.06 -54.41 12.70
CA SER A 2 -52.68 -53.11 13.07
C SER A 2 -51.82 -51.95 12.57
N LEU A 3 -52.13 -51.39 11.39
CA LEU A 3 -52.93 -50.15 11.20
C LEU A 3 -52.10 -48.93 11.64
N SER A 4 -51.89 -47.85 10.89
CA SER A 4 -52.77 -47.07 10.00
C SER A 4 -51.94 -45.81 9.62
N THR A 5 -52.06 -45.03 8.54
CA THR A 5 -52.71 -45.09 7.22
C THR A 5 -52.41 -43.74 6.53
N PHE A 6 -52.45 -43.71 5.18
CA PHE A 6 -52.93 -42.59 4.33
C PHE A 6 -52.04 -41.32 4.22
N SER A 7 -51.98 -40.56 3.11
CA SER A 7 -52.52 -40.66 1.76
C SER A 7 -51.94 -39.52 0.90
N GLN A 8 -51.98 -39.72 -0.41
CA GLN A 8 -52.20 -38.71 -1.47
C GLN A 8 -51.08 -37.73 -1.86
N ALA A 9 -50.66 -37.91 -3.12
CA ALA A 9 -50.31 -36.84 -4.03
C ALA A 9 -51.46 -35.83 -4.17
N ILE A 10 -51.14 -34.55 -4.43
CA ILE A 10 -51.83 -33.66 -5.39
C ILE A 10 -51.05 -32.33 -5.48
N LEU A 11 -50.76 -31.96 -6.73
CA LEU A 11 -50.57 -30.63 -7.32
C LEU A 11 -49.93 -29.50 -6.50
N ALA A 12 -48.79 -29.01 -7.01
CA ALA A 12 -48.70 -27.60 -7.40
C ALA A 12 -47.69 -27.43 -8.55
N LYS A 13 -48.23 -27.44 -9.77
CA LYS A 13 -47.57 -26.93 -10.97
C LYS A 13 -47.68 -25.39 -10.92
N ARG A 14 -46.57 -24.68 -10.73
CA ARG A 14 -46.43 -23.24 -11.04
C ARG A 14 -44.98 -23.00 -11.49
N HIS A 15 -44.75 -23.05 -12.80
CA HIS A 15 -44.45 -21.85 -13.60
C HIS A 15 -43.20 -21.10 -13.13
N LEU A 16 -42.04 -21.64 -13.52
CA LEU A 16 -41.00 -20.80 -14.10
C LEU A 16 -41.03 -21.10 -15.59
N ALA A 17 -41.80 -20.29 -16.31
CA ALA A 17 -41.65 -20.15 -17.74
C ALA A 17 -40.23 -19.65 -17.98
N ILE A 18 -39.40 -20.51 -18.55
CA ILE A 18 -38.15 -20.09 -19.17
C ILE A 18 -38.60 -19.43 -20.49
N GLU A 19 -38.88 -18.13 -20.45
CA GLU A 19 -39.25 -17.33 -21.64
C GLU A 19 -38.03 -16.96 -22.49
N ASP A 20 -37.06 -17.86 -22.62
CA ASP A 20 -35.99 -17.74 -23.59
C ASP A 20 -35.72 -19.11 -24.23
N PRO A 21 -36.08 -19.32 -25.52
CA PRO A 21 -35.88 -20.59 -26.20
C PRO A 21 -34.39 -20.97 -26.34
N THR A 22 -33.44 -20.09 -26.00
CA THR A 22 -32.01 -20.41 -26.06
C THR A 22 -31.46 -21.16 -24.84
N ILE A 23 -32.17 -21.20 -23.70
CA ILE A 23 -31.72 -21.87 -22.47
C ILE A 23 -32.22 -23.32 -22.38
N GLY A 24 -33.36 -23.64 -23.01
CA GLY A 24 -33.93 -25.00 -23.05
C GLY A 24 -33.07 -26.01 -23.83
N ASP A 25 -32.43 -25.55 -24.91
CA ASP A 25 -31.60 -26.40 -25.78
C ASP A 25 -30.20 -26.69 -25.19
N LEU A 26 -29.71 -25.85 -24.26
CA LEU A 26 -28.41 -26.04 -23.59
C LEU A 26 -28.47 -27.16 -22.53
N ALA A 27 -29.59 -27.28 -21.81
CA ALA A 27 -29.76 -28.32 -20.80
C ALA A 27 -29.91 -29.73 -21.41
N THR A 28 -30.48 -29.83 -22.61
CA THR A 28 -30.64 -31.10 -23.34
C THR A 28 -29.36 -31.52 -24.08
N SER A 29 -28.55 -30.57 -24.58
CA SER A 29 -27.25 -30.89 -25.20
C SER A 29 -26.21 -31.44 -24.23
N VAL A 30 -26.24 -31.05 -22.96
CA VAL A 30 -25.24 -31.46 -21.96
C VAL A 30 -25.58 -32.80 -21.32
N LEU A 31 -26.87 -33.17 -21.30
CA LEU A 31 -27.34 -34.40 -20.64
C LEU A 31 -27.29 -35.66 -21.53
N ASP A 32 -27.01 -35.55 -22.84
CA ASP A 32 -27.05 -36.71 -23.76
C ASP A 32 -25.70 -37.04 -24.47
N THR A 33 -24.61 -36.33 -24.18
CA THR A 33 -23.29 -36.66 -24.75
C THR A 33 -22.47 -37.52 -23.78
N ARG A 34 -22.43 -38.84 -24.02
CA ARG A 34 -21.51 -39.77 -23.33
C ARG A 34 -20.06 -39.73 -23.84
N ASP A 35 -19.72 -38.76 -24.71
CA ASP A 35 -18.40 -38.63 -25.34
C ASP A 35 -17.97 -37.14 -25.37
N PRO A 36 -16.95 -36.75 -24.58
CA PRO A 36 -16.49 -35.36 -24.48
C PRO A 36 -15.75 -34.85 -25.72
N ALA A 37 -15.37 -35.72 -26.68
CA ALA A 37 -14.61 -35.32 -27.86
C ALA A 37 -15.46 -34.63 -28.96
N LYS A 38 -16.80 -34.60 -28.82
CA LYS A 38 -17.72 -33.97 -29.79
C LYS A 38 -18.20 -32.58 -29.39
N LEU A 39 -17.69 -32.00 -28.31
CA LEU A 39 -18.09 -30.68 -27.84
C LEU A 39 -17.44 -29.59 -28.71
N ASN A 40 -18.19 -29.02 -29.64
CA ASN A 40 -17.71 -27.95 -30.51
C ASN A 40 -17.81 -26.58 -29.82
N LEU A 41 -16.70 -26.13 -29.21
CA LEU A 41 -16.60 -24.85 -28.48
C LEU A 41 -16.77 -23.60 -29.36
N ALA A 42 -16.73 -23.69 -30.68
CA ALA A 42 -16.91 -22.54 -31.57
C ALA A 42 -18.36 -22.00 -31.60
N LYS A 43 -19.32 -22.72 -31.01
CA LYS A 43 -20.71 -22.27 -30.85
C LYS A 43 -21.00 -21.57 -29.52
N LEU A 44 -20.03 -21.51 -28.60
CA LEU A 44 -20.20 -20.82 -27.33
C LEU A 44 -19.94 -19.32 -27.52
N ASN A 45 -21.01 -18.53 -27.69
CA ASN A 45 -20.87 -17.08 -27.78
C ASN A 45 -20.70 -16.48 -26.36
N LEU A 46 -19.45 -16.27 -25.93
CA LEU A 46 -19.10 -15.73 -24.62
C LEU A 46 -19.63 -14.30 -24.37
N ALA A 47 -20.05 -13.56 -25.40
CA ALA A 47 -20.56 -12.20 -25.24
C ALA A 47 -21.95 -12.10 -24.56
N LYS A 48 -22.62 -13.24 -24.31
CA LYS A 48 -23.93 -13.29 -23.62
C LYS A 48 -23.85 -13.71 -22.15
N LEU A 49 -22.67 -14.02 -21.62
CA LEU A 49 -22.51 -14.37 -20.20
C LEU A 49 -22.44 -13.10 -19.34
N ASN A 50 -23.58 -12.69 -18.78
CA ASN A 50 -23.61 -11.62 -17.79
C ASN A 50 -23.14 -12.16 -16.43
N LEU A 51 -21.89 -11.83 -16.05
CA LEU A 51 -21.24 -12.29 -14.81
C LEU A 51 -21.94 -11.82 -13.52
N ALA A 52 -22.89 -10.88 -13.59
CA ALA A 52 -23.59 -10.36 -12.41
C ALA A 52 -24.68 -11.29 -11.82
N LYS A 53 -24.91 -12.48 -12.41
CA LYS A 53 -26.00 -13.40 -11.97
C LYS A 53 -25.54 -14.77 -11.44
N LEU A 54 -24.23 -15.02 -11.32
CA LEU A 54 -23.73 -16.34 -10.92
C LEU A 54 -23.45 -16.43 -9.40
N ASN A 55 -24.51 -16.38 -8.58
CA ASN A 55 -24.42 -16.80 -7.17
C ASN A 55 -24.73 -18.31 -7.09
N LEU A 56 -23.72 -19.17 -7.25
CA LEU A 56 -23.84 -20.58 -6.86
C LEU A 56 -23.08 -20.83 -5.56
N ALA A 57 -23.85 -21.26 -4.57
CA ALA A 57 -23.43 -21.49 -3.20
C ALA A 57 -22.32 -22.55 -3.07
N LYS A 58 -21.46 -22.28 -2.08
CA LYS A 58 -20.24 -22.98 -1.63
C LYS A 58 -20.38 -24.44 -1.17
N SER A 59 -21.28 -25.27 -1.70
CA SER A 59 -21.62 -26.57 -1.04
C SER A 59 -21.50 -27.87 -1.85
N VAL A 60 -20.87 -27.90 -3.05
CA VAL A 60 -20.85 -29.14 -3.87
C VAL A 60 -19.46 -29.78 -4.06
N LEU A 61 -18.37 -29.19 -3.56
CA LEU A 61 -17.01 -29.72 -3.81
C LEU A 61 -16.46 -30.71 -2.75
N SER A 62 -17.27 -31.24 -1.83
CA SER A 62 -16.77 -32.13 -0.75
C SER A 62 -17.06 -33.63 -0.91
N ARG A 63 -17.53 -34.12 -2.08
CA ARG A 63 -17.94 -35.53 -2.22
C ARG A 63 -17.56 -36.16 -3.56
N LEU A 64 -16.27 -36.37 -3.83
CA LEU A 64 -15.83 -37.47 -4.71
C LEU A 64 -14.54 -38.10 -4.15
N THR A 65 -14.68 -39.28 -3.57
CA THR A 65 -13.58 -40.14 -3.07
C THR A 65 -13.07 -41.09 -4.13
N LEU A 66 -11.80 -41.45 -4.01
CA LEU A 66 -10.94 -42.25 -4.88
C LEU A 66 -11.52 -43.61 -5.35
N THR A 67 -11.16 -44.04 -6.57
CA THR A 67 -10.44 -45.31 -6.86
C THR A 67 -10.26 -45.54 -8.37
N SER A 68 -9.01 -45.54 -8.88
CA SER A 68 -8.42 -46.61 -9.73
C SER A 68 -7.11 -46.13 -10.40
N LEU A 69 -6.08 -46.96 -10.29
CA LEU A 69 -4.67 -46.74 -10.62
C LEU A 69 -4.33 -46.87 -12.12
N SER A 70 -3.20 -46.23 -12.49
CA SER A 70 -2.24 -46.54 -13.59
C SER A 70 -2.36 -45.79 -14.94
N MET A 71 -1.52 -44.78 -15.15
CA MET A 71 -0.48 -44.72 -16.22
C MET A 71 0.24 -43.35 -16.21
N VAL A 72 1.55 -43.42 -16.43
CA VAL A 72 2.61 -42.40 -16.35
C VAL A 72 2.42 -41.19 -17.29
N SER A 73 2.64 -39.95 -16.82
CA SER A 73 3.52 -38.96 -17.47
C SER A 73 3.72 -37.70 -16.61
N VAL A 74 4.97 -37.29 -16.50
CA VAL A 74 5.48 -36.10 -15.81
C VAL A 74 5.13 -34.85 -16.62
N LEU A 75 4.58 -33.80 -16.00
CA LEU A 75 4.97 -32.38 -16.17
C LEU A 75 4.01 -31.41 -15.45
N ALA A 76 4.62 -30.48 -14.73
CA ALA A 76 4.07 -29.21 -14.24
C ALA A 76 2.93 -29.29 -13.21
N SER A 77 3.31 -29.48 -11.94
CA SER A 77 2.61 -28.83 -10.84
C SER A 77 2.71 -27.31 -10.98
N SER A 78 1.89 -26.69 -11.84
CA SER A 78 1.62 -25.26 -11.74
C SER A 78 0.65 -25.07 -10.59
N LEU A 79 1.18 -25.14 -9.37
CA LEU A 79 0.56 -24.51 -8.21
C LEU A 79 0.64 -23.01 -8.50
N SER A 80 -0.37 -22.46 -9.17
CA SER A 80 -0.61 -21.02 -9.14
C SER A 80 -0.94 -20.70 -7.68
N LEU A 81 0.09 -20.38 -6.89
CA LEU A 81 -0.10 -19.50 -5.75
C LEU A 81 -0.59 -18.20 -6.35
N THR A 82 -1.90 -18.05 -6.45
CA THR A 82 -2.50 -16.73 -6.46
C THR A 82 -2.09 -16.14 -5.11
N THR A 83 -1.01 -15.37 -5.11
CA THR A 83 -0.80 -14.33 -4.11
C THR A 83 -2.01 -13.41 -4.26
N GLY A 84 -3.06 -13.70 -3.50
CA GLY A 84 -4.05 -12.70 -3.20
C GLY A 84 -3.26 -11.61 -2.49
N VAL A 85 -2.92 -10.55 -3.22
CA VAL A 85 -2.56 -9.28 -2.61
C VAL A 85 -3.81 -8.87 -1.86
N SER A 86 -3.89 -9.27 -0.60
CA SER A 86 -4.84 -8.69 0.33
C SER A 86 -4.53 -7.21 0.31
N ALA A 87 -5.41 -6.41 -0.31
CA ALA A 87 -5.42 -4.99 -0.09
C ALA A 87 -5.44 -4.82 1.43
N VAL A 88 -4.35 -4.31 1.99
CA VAL A 88 -4.25 -3.98 3.41
C VAL A 88 -5.23 -2.83 3.61
N SER A 89 -6.49 -3.15 3.93
CA SER A 89 -7.48 -2.15 4.28
C SER A 89 -7.01 -1.52 5.58
N ALA A 90 -6.84 -0.20 5.56
CA ALA A 90 -6.58 0.57 6.76
C ALA A 90 -7.66 0.25 7.81
N GLU A 91 -7.24 -0.06 9.04
CA GLU A 91 -8.16 -0.40 10.13
C GLU A 91 -8.72 0.90 10.71
N VAL A 92 -10.04 1.05 10.74
CA VAL A 92 -10.68 2.26 11.27
C VAL A 92 -10.48 2.31 12.79
N ILE A 93 -9.78 3.34 13.28
CA ILE A 93 -9.58 3.63 14.71
C ILE A 93 -10.79 4.38 15.25
N LEU A 94 -11.26 5.38 14.50
CA LEU A 94 -12.39 6.22 14.87
C LEU A 94 -13.10 6.71 13.61
N GLU A 95 -14.43 6.71 13.62
CA GLU A 95 -15.24 7.34 12.59
C GLU A 95 -16.48 7.92 13.26
N GLN A 96 -16.65 9.24 13.18
CA GLN A 96 -17.72 9.96 13.86
C GLN A 96 -18.21 11.13 13.01
N ARG A 97 -19.47 11.51 13.21
CA ARG A 97 -20.02 12.77 12.72
C ARG A 97 -20.14 13.75 13.87
N GLY A 98 -19.92 15.02 13.59
CA GLY A 98 -20.05 16.11 14.55
C GLY A 98 -20.68 17.34 13.91
N ASN A 99 -20.85 18.38 14.70
CA ASN A 99 -21.36 19.66 14.23
C ASN A 99 -20.74 20.79 15.06
N LEU A 100 -19.96 21.65 14.41
CA LEU A 100 -19.45 22.87 15.05
C LEU A 100 -20.62 23.83 15.27
N ALA A 101 -20.85 24.23 16.52
CA ALA A 101 -21.97 25.05 16.92
C ALA A 101 -21.56 26.20 17.84
N VAL A 102 -22.40 27.22 17.90
CA VAL A 102 -22.26 28.28 18.90
C VAL A 102 -22.39 27.68 20.30
N GLY A 103 -21.32 27.76 21.08
CA GLY A 103 -21.23 27.18 22.41
C GLY A 103 -20.08 26.19 22.57
N ASP A 104 -19.50 25.72 21.46
CA ASP A 104 -18.33 24.85 21.48
C ASP A 104 -17.09 25.59 22.00
N ALA A 105 -16.05 24.82 22.28
CA ALA A 105 -14.77 25.36 22.68
C ALA A 105 -14.18 26.22 21.55
N VAL A 106 -13.45 27.26 21.93
CA VAL A 106 -12.92 28.25 21.00
C VAL A 106 -11.40 28.30 21.12
N LEU A 107 -10.68 28.30 19.99
CA LEU A 107 -9.25 28.59 19.95
C LEU A 107 -8.97 30.09 20.10
N GLU A 108 -7.70 30.48 20.26
CA GLU A 108 -7.31 31.89 20.43
C GLU A 108 -7.69 32.78 19.25
N ASP A 109 -7.79 32.22 18.05
CA ASP A 109 -8.20 32.89 16.81
C ASP A 109 -9.73 33.04 16.66
N GLY A 110 -10.52 32.50 17.59
CA GLY A 110 -11.98 32.57 17.55
C GLY A 110 -12.67 31.45 16.77
N SER A 111 -11.93 30.47 16.25
CA SER A 111 -12.50 29.29 15.60
C SER A 111 -13.08 28.30 16.62
N LEU A 112 -14.21 27.69 16.27
CA LEU A 112 -14.88 26.68 17.08
C LEU A 112 -14.19 25.32 16.87
N TYR A 113 -14.17 24.47 17.89
CA TYR A 113 -13.59 23.15 17.73
C TYR A 113 -14.19 22.08 18.65
N ASP A 114 -14.06 20.85 18.18
CA ASP A 114 -14.27 19.62 18.93
C ASP A 114 -12.96 18.84 19.10
N ARG A 115 -12.92 17.91 20.06
CA ARG A 115 -11.74 17.06 20.33
C ARG A 115 -12.09 15.59 20.28
N TYR A 116 -11.21 14.83 19.63
CA TYR A 116 -11.26 13.38 19.55
C TYR A 116 -9.92 12.80 20.01
N THR A 117 -9.93 11.68 20.72
CA THR A 117 -8.70 11.06 21.21
C THR A 117 -8.54 9.64 20.69
N PHE A 118 -7.30 9.22 20.53
CA PHE A 118 -6.96 7.84 20.19
C PHE A 118 -5.61 7.44 20.78
N ALA A 119 -5.44 6.15 21.03
CA ALA A 119 -4.17 5.59 21.48
C ALA A 119 -3.28 5.30 20.26
N GLY A 120 -2.02 5.75 20.32
CA GLY A 120 -1.00 5.54 19.30
C GLY A 120 0.25 4.88 19.85
N ARG A 121 1.02 4.25 18.98
CA ARG A 121 2.37 3.73 19.25
C ARG A 121 3.40 4.51 18.44
N SER A 122 4.63 4.60 18.93
CA SER A 122 5.73 5.19 18.15
C SER A 122 5.91 4.43 16.83
N GLY A 123 6.01 5.17 15.73
CA GLY A 123 6.14 4.65 14.36
C GLY A 123 4.84 4.12 13.74
N GLN A 124 3.71 4.14 14.45
CA GLN A 124 2.42 3.77 13.87
C GLN A 124 1.97 4.87 12.90
N GLN A 125 1.67 4.51 11.65
CA GLN A 125 1.07 5.43 10.72
C GLN A 125 -0.43 5.60 11.02
N VAL A 126 -0.93 6.83 10.95
CA VAL A 126 -2.37 7.13 10.96
C VAL A 126 -2.73 8.12 9.87
N THR A 127 -3.92 7.95 9.30
CA THR A 127 -4.55 8.93 8.41
C THR A 127 -5.74 9.53 9.13
N ILE A 128 -5.77 10.84 9.29
CA ILE A 128 -6.85 11.59 9.91
C ILE A 128 -7.49 12.42 8.81
N THR A 129 -8.79 12.25 8.59
CA THR A 129 -9.55 13.00 7.57
C THR A 129 -10.70 13.73 8.26
N LEU A 130 -10.92 14.99 7.88
CA LEU A 130 -12.03 15.81 8.32
C LEU A 130 -12.70 16.41 7.10
N GLU A 131 -13.98 16.06 6.93
CA GLU A 131 -14.78 16.46 5.77
C GLU A 131 -15.95 17.33 6.22
N SER A 132 -16.17 18.45 5.53
CA SER A 132 -17.37 19.29 5.69
C SER A 132 -17.72 19.97 4.39
N GLU A 133 -19.01 20.06 4.12
CA GLU A 133 -19.58 20.87 3.04
C GLU A 133 -20.02 22.26 3.54
N ASP A 134 -20.11 22.44 4.87
CA ASP A 134 -20.67 23.64 5.50
C ASP A 134 -19.60 24.68 5.84
N PHE A 135 -18.37 24.24 6.09
CA PHE A 135 -17.23 25.10 6.38
C PHE A 135 -15.94 24.51 5.80
N ASP A 136 -14.90 25.35 5.78
CA ASP A 136 -13.54 24.98 5.37
C ASP A 136 -12.82 24.29 6.54
N PRO A 137 -12.64 22.96 6.53
CA PRO A 137 -12.12 22.22 7.67
C PRO A 137 -10.67 22.53 8.00
N TYR A 138 -10.33 22.42 9.27
CA TYR A 138 -8.96 22.58 9.75
C TYR A 138 -8.67 21.50 10.79
N LEU A 139 -7.63 20.69 10.57
CA LEU A 139 -7.20 19.64 11.49
C LEU A 139 -5.98 20.07 12.27
N ILE A 140 -5.95 19.75 13.57
CA ILE A 140 -4.74 19.85 14.40
C ILE A 140 -4.56 18.54 15.15
N LEU A 141 -3.35 18.00 15.14
CA LEU A 141 -2.96 16.86 15.97
C LEU A 141 -2.10 17.34 17.13
N LEU A 142 -2.50 16.96 18.34
CA LEU A 142 -1.73 17.15 19.57
C LEU A 142 -1.10 15.83 20.02
N ASN A 143 0.17 15.90 20.45
CA ASN A 143 0.88 14.78 21.06
C ASN A 143 0.37 14.49 22.49
N PRO A 144 0.83 13.40 23.15
CA PRO A 144 0.43 13.06 24.51
C PRO A 144 0.74 14.14 25.57
N GLU A 145 1.71 15.00 25.31
CA GLU A 145 2.08 16.15 26.13
C GLU A 145 1.20 17.39 25.88
N GLY A 146 0.26 17.32 24.92
CA GLY A 146 -0.67 18.38 24.56
C GLY A 146 -0.10 19.42 23.59
N GLN A 147 1.08 19.19 23.02
CA GLN A 147 1.72 20.08 22.06
C GLN A 147 1.18 19.84 20.65
N ARG A 148 0.96 20.91 19.88
CA ARG A 148 0.63 20.83 18.44
C ARG A 148 1.82 20.27 17.68
N ILE A 149 1.61 19.20 16.92
CA ILE A 149 2.68 18.53 16.14
C ILE A 149 2.39 18.50 14.63
N TYR A 150 1.13 18.53 14.22
CA TYR A 150 0.74 18.60 12.81
C TYR A 150 -0.58 19.36 12.65
N GLU A 151 -0.76 20.03 11.51
CA GLU A 151 -1.99 20.70 11.13
C GLU A 151 -2.13 20.78 9.61
N ASN A 152 -3.36 20.77 9.11
CA ASN A 152 -3.66 20.91 7.68
C ASN A 152 -5.14 21.27 7.49
N ASP A 153 -5.43 22.08 6.48
CA ASP A 153 -6.78 22.50 6.07
C ASP A 153 -7.20 21.93 4.71
N ASP A 154 -6.26 21.70 3.78
CA ASP A 154 -6.58 21.25 2.43
C ASP A 154 -5.95 19.89 2.07
N ILE A 155 -6.72 19.00 1.44
CA ILE A 155 -6.20 17.78 0.79
C ILE A 155 -5.42 18.15 -0.47
N SER A 156 -5.91 19.15 -1.21
CA SER A 156 -5.29 19.67 -2.43
C SER A 156 -5.85 21.05 -2.78
N ARG A 157 -5.27 21.72 -3.78
CA ARG A 157 -5.80 23.01 -4.27
C ARG A 157 -7.26 22.98 -4.73
N SER A 158 -7.81 21.81 -5.04
CA SER A 158 -9.19 21.63 -5.51
C SER A 158 -10.09 20.91 -4.51
N ASP A 159 -9.53 20.44 -3.39
CA ASP A 159 -10.26 19.69 -2.36
C ASP A 159 -9.91 20.29 -1.01
N ARG A 160 -10.86 21.06 -0.49
CA ARG A 160 -10.73 21.84 0.73
C ARG A 160 -10.97 21.05 1.99
N ASN A 161 -11.26 19.75 1.90
CA ASN A 161 -11.33 18.93 3.11
C ASN A 161 -9.93 18.75 3.69
N ALA A 162 -9.82 18.55 5.00
CA ALA A 162 -8.53 18.44 5.67
C ALA A 162 -8.09 16.98 5.80
N ARG A 163 -6.80 16.71 5.58
CA ARG A 163 -6.20 15.39 5.85
C ARG A 163 -4.79 15.47 6.40
N LEU A 164 -4.50 14.63 7.40
CA LEU A 164 -3.15 14.38 7.90
C LEU A 164 -2.80 12.91 7.68
N ILE A 165 -1.60 12.62 7.18
CA ILE A 165 -1.02 11.27 7.14
C ILE A 165 0.30 11.37 7.92
N VAL A 166 0.37 10.71 9.07
CA VAL A 166 1.45 10.93 10.04
C VAL A 166 1.97 9.61 10.61
N ASP A 167 3.28 9.48 10.72
CA ASP A 167 3.89 8.43 11.54
C ASP A 167 4.08 8.98 12.97
N LEU A 168 3.40 8.40 13.95
CA LEU A 168 3.34 8.94 15.31
C LEU A 168 4.72 8.90 15.99
N PRO A 169 5.22 10.00 16.58
CA PRO A 169 6.58 10.06 17.12
C PRO A 169 6.75 9.22 18.40
N ALA A 170 5.73 9.19 19.25
CA ALA A 170 5.76 8.53 20.55
C ALA A 170 4.52 7.65 20.78
N ALA A 171 4.62 6.73 21.75
CA ALA A 171 3.43 6.03 22.24
C ALA A 171 2.67 6.91 23.24
N GLY A 172 1.35 6.86 23.20
CA GLY A 172 0.49 7.61 24.13
C GLY A 172 -0.87 7.94 23.55
N THR A 173 -1.62 8.80 24.24
CA THR A 173 -2.94 9.26 23.79
C THR A 173 -2.77 10.56 23.02
N TYR A 174 -3.13 10.56 21.75
CA TYR A 174 -3.14 11.74 20.90
C TYR A 174 -4.52 12.40 20.93
N THR A 175 -4.55 13.71 20.69
CA THR A 175 -5.81 14.46 20.54
C THR A 175 -5.89 15.10 19.16
N VAL A 176 -6.92 14.76 18.41
CA VAL A 176 -7.29 15.44 17.17
C VAL A 176 -8.27 16.56 17.50
N VAL A 177 -7.99 17.75 17.00
CA VAL A 177 -8.88 18.91 17.08
C VAL A 177 -9.54 19.06 15.71
N ALA A 178 -10.87 18.90 15.67
CA ALA A 178 -11.68 19.17 14.50
C ALA A 178 -12.14 20.63 14.57
N ASN A 179 -11.68 21.44 13.62
CA ASN A 179 -11.82 22.89 13.64
C ASN A 179 -12.18 23.42 12.24
N SER A 180 -12.36 24.73 12.10
CA SER A 180 -12.63 25.43 10.85
C SER A 180 -11.59 26.52 10.60
N TYR A 181 -11.15 26.67 9.34
CA TYR A 181 -10.19 27.70 8.94
C TYR A 181 -10.65 29.13 9.31
N MET A 182 -11.96 29.38 9.19
CA MET A 182 -12.55 30.68 9.52
C MET A 182 -13.03 30.74 10.97
N PRO A 183 -12.87 31.88 11.67
CA PRO A 183 -13.43 32.06 13.00
C PRO A 183 -14.95 31.90 13.03
N ARG A 184 -15.48 31.29 14.09
CA ARG A 184 -16.92 31.13 14.36
C ARG A 184 -17.72 30.42 13.27
N ALA A 185 -17.09 29.70 12.35
CA ALA A 185 -17.82 28.89 11.38
C ALA A 185 -18.52 27.72 12.09
N THR A 186 -19.70 27.36 11.60
CA THR A 186 -20.57 26.34 12.17
C THR A 186 -21.07 25.42 11.07
N GLY A 187 -21.33 24.16 11.38
CA GLY A 187 -21.87 23.21 10.41
C GLY A 187 -21.51 21.77 10.73
N GLU A 188 -22.09 20.85 9.98
CA GLU A 188 -21.84 19.42 10.14
C GLU A 188 -20.49 19.02 9.55
N TYR A 189 -19.89 17.98 10.12
CA TYR A 189 -18.67 17.38 9.59
C TYR A 189 -18.61 15.88 9.88
N ALA A 190 -17.74 15.20 9.16
CA ALA A 190 -17.34 13.83 9.42
C ALA A 190 -15.84 13.77 9.72
N ILE A 191 -15.47 13.10 10.80
CA ILE A 191 -14.07 12.84 11.15
C ILE A 191 -13.79 11.34 11.13
N LYS A 192 -12.65 10.99 10.54
CA LYS A 192 -12.19 9.61 10.45
C LYS A 192 -10.71 9.51 10.78
N ILE A 193 -10.34 8.54 11.59
CA ILE A 193 -8.97 8.18 11.92
C ILE A 193 -8.78 6.73 11.51
N ASP A 194 -7.92 6.51 10.54
CA ASP A 194 -7.54 5.20 10.02
C ASP A 194 -6.13 4.85 10.48
N ARG A 195 -5.92 3.62 10.92
CA ARG A 195 -4.59 3.04 11.10
C ARG A 195 -4.01 2.77 9.72
N GLY A 196 -2.90 3.42 9.41
CA GLY A 196 -2.10 3.12 8.23
C GLY A 196 -1.39 1.77 8.37
N PRO A 197 -0.80 1.26 7.28
CA PRO A 197 -0.04 0.02 7.30
C PRO A 197 1.06 0.07 8.36
N GLU A 198 1.18 -1.01 9.16
CA GLU A 198 2.28 -1.18 10.10
C GLU A 198 3.63 -1.11 9.35
N PRO A 199 4.72 -0.63 9.99
CA PRO A 199 6.03 -0.48 9.34
C PRO A 199 6.52 -1.75 8.62
N ALA A 200 6.22 -2.94 9.16
CA ALA A 200 6.53 -4.21 8.51
C ALA A 200 5.79 -4.39 7.18
N SER A 201 4.48 -4.13 7.15
CA SER A 201 3.69 -4.22 5.92
C SER A 201 4.06 -3.14 4.89
N LYS A 202 4.47 -1.95 5.35
CA LYS A 202 5.00 -0.89 4.49
C LYS A 202 6.35 -1.28 3.89
N ALA A 203 7.24 -1.86 4.69
CA ALA A 203 8.52 -2.40 4.23
C ALA A 203 8.32 -3.54 3.23
N GLU A 204 7.39 -4.45 3.47
CA GLU A 204 7.02 -5.53 2.53
C GLU A 204 6.50 -4.99 1.20
N ALA A 205 5.58 -4.03 1.21
CA ALA A 205 5.04 -3.42 0.00
C ALA A 205 6.12 -2.70 -0.81
N VAL A 206 6.93 -1.87 -0.14
CA VAL A 206 8.06 -1.17 -0.77
C VAL A 206 9.09 -2.16 -1.31
N ALA A 207 9.40 -3.21 -0.57
CA ALA A 207 10.33 -4.24 -1.03
C ALA A 207 9.78 -5.02 -2.23
N ALA A 208 8.48 -5.29 -2.29
CA ALA A 208 7.85 -5.95 -3.44
C ALA A 208 7.92 -5.08 -4.71
N GLU A 209 7.85 -3.76 -4.56
CA GLU A 209 7.97 -2.82 -5.66
C GLU A 209 9.44 -2.57 -6.06
N ALA A 210 10.32 -2.35 -5.07
CA ALA A 210 11.73 -2.05 -5.28
C ALA A 210 12.57 -3.29 -5.60
N ALA A 211 12.17 -4.47 -5.14
CA ALA A 211 12.77 -5.73 -5.50
C ALA A 211 11.71 -6.64 -6.09
N SER A 212 11.88 -7.08 -7.34
CA SER A 212 10.86 -7.77 -8.16
C SER A 212 10.15 -8.97 -7.53
N ASP A 213 10.55 -9.41 -6.32
CA ASP A 213 9.96 -10.51 -5.54
C ASP A 213 9.78 -10.21 -4.04
N GLY A 214 9.93 -8.97 -3.54
CA GLY A 214 9.66 -8.62 -2.13
C GLY A 214 10.36 -9.53 -1.12
N THR A 215 11.65 -9.83 -1.37
CA THR A 215 12.33 -10.91 -0.65
C THR A 215 12.39 -10.64 0.85
N PRO A 216 12.26 -11.66 1.72
CA PRO A 216 12.37 -11.47 3.17
C PRO A 216 13.65 -10.74 3.59
N ARG A 217 14.75 -10.93 2.85
CA ARG A 217 16.02 -10.22 3.09
C ARG A 217 15.91 -8.72 2.86
N CYS A 218 15.24 -8.30 1.79
CA CYS A 218 15.01 -6.89 1.51
C CYS A 218 14.08 -6.26 2.55
N ASN A 219 13.00 -6.97 2.96
CA ASN A 219 12.10 -6.50 4.02
C ASN A 219 12.86 -6.26 5.33
N THR A 220 13.71 -7.22 5.74
CA THR A 220 14.55 -7.08 6.92
C THR A 220 15.52 -5.91 6.78
N ALA A 221 16.18 -5.73 5.63
CA ALA A 221 17.11 -4.63 5.43
C ALA A 221 16.44 -3.23 5.50
N LEU A 222 15.19 -3.12 5.04
CA LEU A 222 14.40 -1.89 5.18
C LEU A 222 14.08 -1.60 6.66
N LEU A 223 13.63 -2.60 7.41
CA LEU A 223 13.31 -2.46 8.83
C LEU A 223 14.55 -2.12 9.66
N ASP A 224 15.67 -2.82 9.44
CA ASP A 224 16.96 -2.56 10.09
C ASP A 224 17.44 -1.13 9.78
N THR A 225 17.17 -0.64 8.57
CA THR A 225 17.48 0.74 8.19
C THR A 225 16.67 1.75 9.00
N VAL A 226 15.35 1.53 9.17
CA VAL A 226 14.52 2.40 10.02
C VAL A 226 15.09 2.45 11.44
N GLU A 227 15.35 1.28 12.03
CA GLU A 227 15.86 1.19 13.39
C GLU A 227 17.22 1.88 13.54
N SER A 228 18.17 1.61 12.64
CA SER A 228 19.51 2.21 12.66
C SER A 228 19.50 3.74 12.51
N LEU A 229 18.59 4.27 11.69
CA LEU A 229 18.47 5.70 11.45
C LEU A 229 17.73 6.42 12.58
N LYS A 230 16.70 5.79 13.18
CA LYS A 230 15.90 6.34 14.29
C LYS A 230 16.56 6.20 15.66
N THR A 231 17.48 5.26 15.86
CA THR A 231 18.07 5.01 17.19
C THR A 231 18.70 6.28 17.77
N ASN A 232 18.15 6.75 18.89
CA ASN A 232 18.53 7.98 19.59
C ASN A 232 18.45 9.26 18.75
N ARG A 233 17.54 9.31 17.76
CA ARG A 233 17.36 10.44 16.84
C ARG A 233 15.88 10.71 16.62
N GLU A 234 15.49 11.98 16.72
CA GLU A 234 14.17 12.43 16.29
C GLU A 234 14.16 12.61 14.78
N VAL A 235 13.83 11.53 14.07
CA VAL A 235 13.75 11.49 12.62
C VAL A 235 12.65 10.52 12.19
N GLU A 236 11.84 10.90 11.22
CA GLU A 236 10.95 10.02 10.48
C GLU A 236 11.68 9.47 9.25
N VAL A 237 11.48 8.19 8.93
CA VAL A 237 12.13 7.51 7.80
C VAL A 237 11.05 6.91 6.93
N LEU A 238 10.91 7.42 5.72
CA LEU A 238 9.95 6.97 4.72
C LEU A 238 10.70 6.32 3.55
N PHE A 239 10.11 5.27 2.98
CA PHE A 239 10.63 4.65 1.76
C PHE A 239 9.64 4.75 0.62
N SER A 240 10.17 4.87 -0.60
CA SER A 240 9.42 4.67 -1.83
C SER A 240 10.30 4.00 -2.89
N ALA A 241 9.68 3.20 -3.75
CA ALA A 241 10.37 2.63 -4.89
C ALA A 241 10.51 3.67 -6.00
N VAL A 242 11.60 3.57 -6.77
CA VAL A 242 11.92 4.48 -7.86
C VAL A 242 12.27 3.68 -9.10
N SER A 243 11.71 4.04 -10.26
CA SER A 243 12.18 3.50 -11.54
C SER A 243 13.45 4.24 -11.95
N LEU A 244 14.61 3.56 -11.92
CA LEU A 244 15.89 4.22 -12.24
C LEU A 244 15.99 4.61 -13.71
N ALA A 245 15.25 3.95 -14.59
CA ALA A 245 15.19 4.30 -16.02
C ALA A 245 14.60 5.70 -16.27
N ASN A 246 13.88 6.27 -15.29
CA ASN A 246 13.39 7.64 -15.35
C ASN A 246 14.45 8.66 -14.92
N LEU A 247 15.56 8.21 -14.30
CA LEU A 247 16.58 9.06 -13.70
C LEU A 247 17.95 8.94 -14.39
N TYR A 248 18.23 7.83 -15.08
CA TYR A 248 19.52 7.54 -15.69
C TYR A 248 19.38 6.90 -17.07
N GLU A 249 20.34 7.16 -17.95
CA GLU A 249 20.35 6.64 -19.33
C GLU A 249 20.73 5.15 -19.40
N ASP A 250 21.74 4.71 -18.67
CA ASP A 250 22.39 3.38 -18.77
C ASP A 250 22.34 2.59 -17.45
N VAL A 251 21.14 2.44 -16.88
CA VAL A 251 20.90 1.67 -15.65
C VAL A 251 21.36 0.20 -15.80
N PRO A 252 22.08 -0.37 -14.81
CA PRO A 252 22.43 -1.78 -14.80
C PRO A 252 21.18 -2.68 -14.90
N THR A 253 21.11 -3.51 -15.93
CA THR A 253 19.93 -4.35 -16.22
C THR A 253 19.62 -5.37 -15.12
N SER A 254 20.61 -5.79 -14.34
CA SER A 254 20.44 -6.65 -13.18
C SER A 254 19.88 -5.94 -11.95
N ARG A 255 19.89 -4.59 -11.95
CA ARG A 255 19.49 -3.74 -10.85
C ARG A 255 18.69 -2.50 -11.32
N PRO A 256 17.53 -2.70 -11.95
CA PRO A 256 16.77 -1.61 -12.58
C PRO A 256 16.02 -0.69 -11.59
N ASN A 257 15.92 -1.09 -10.33
CA ASN A 257 15.06 -0.42 -9.37
C ASN A 257 15.86 0.46 -8.40
N GLY A 258 15.23 1.52 -7.91
CA GLY A 258 15.77 2.44 -6.93
C GLY A 258 14.95 2.43 -5.65
N LEU A 259 15.57 2.86 -4.56
CA LEU A 259 14.90 3.06 -3.28
C LEU A 259 15.17 4.48 -2.80
N ALA A 260 14.13 5.29 -2.68
CA ALA A 260 14.23 6.58 -2.03
C ALA A 260 14.02 6.41 -0.51
N VAL A 261 14.87 7.06 0.28
CA VAL A 261 14.84 7.11 1.74
C VAL A 261 14.68 8.56 2.15
N THR A 262 13.46 8.94 2.52
CA THR A 262 13.14 10.30 2.93
C THR A 262 13.24 10.44 4.44
N LEU A 263 13.99 11.45 4.89
CA LEU A 263 14.26 11.76 6.28
C LEU A 263 13.59 13.09 6.63
N ASN A 264 12.68 13.08 7.61
CA ASN A 264 12.04 14.29 8.13
C ASN A 264 12.34 14.46 9.62
N GLY A 265 12.37 15.70 10.12
CA GLY A 265 12.59 16.00 11.53
C GLY A 265 14.01 16.45 11.86
N THR A 266 14.21 16.83 13.13
CA THR A 266 15.36 17.62 13.59
C THR A 266 16.72 16.94 13.40
N ALA A 267 16.76 15.62 13.35
CA ALA A 267 18.00 14.86 13.12
C ALA A 267 18.29 14.56 11.63
N ALA A 268 17.39 14.87 10.70
CA ALA A 268 17.51 14.52 9.27
C ALA A 268 18.80 15.07 8.65
N THR A 269 19.04 16.38 8.78
CA THR A 269 20.26 17.02 8.27
C THR A 269 21.54 16.45 8.87
N SER A 270 21.56 16.15 10.18
CA SER A 270 22.73 15.54 10.82
C SER A 270 23.06 14.15 10.27
N ILE A 271 22.04 13.37 9.91
CA ILE A 271 22.20 12.08 9.23
C ILE A 271 22.74 12.28 7.82
N MET A 272 22.21 13.26 7.08
CA MET A 272 22.63 13.57 5.70
C MET A 272 24.12 13.96 5.63
N PHE A 273 24.64 14.62 6.66
CA PHE A 273 26.06 14.98 6.79
C PHE A 273 27.00 13.83 7.21
N SER A 274 26.52 12.60 7.29
CA SER A 274 27.34 11.43 7.61
C SER A 274 27.54 10.51 6.39
N PRO A 275 28.51 10.78 5.49
CA PRO A 275 28.81 9.93 4.34
C PRO A 275 29.07 8.46 4.70
N ARG A 276 29.70 8.19 5.85
CA ARG A 276 29.97 6.81 6.28
C ARG A 276 28.69 6.06 6.63
N LEU A 277 27.75 6.72 7.33
CA LEU A 277 26.46 6.14 7.66
C LEU A 277 25.65 5.88 6.40
N LEU A 278 25.45 6.91 5.55
CA LEU A 278 24.67 6.77 4.33
C LEU A 278 25.25 5.70 3.39
N ASN A 279 26.57 5.67 3.22
CA ASN A 279 27.22 4.64 2.40
C ASN A 279 27.05 3.23 2.99
N HIS A 280 27.14 3.08 4.31
CA HIS A 280 26.90 1.79 4.97
C HIS A 280 25.46 1.33 4.80
N THR A 281 24.49 2.22 5.03
CA THR A 281 23.07 1.96 4.86
C THR A 281 22.74 1.58 3.41
N ALA A 282 23.21 2.37 2.44
CA ALA A 282 23.04 2.07 1.02
C ALA A 282 23.65 0.72 0.63
N ALA A 283 24.87 0.42 1.10
CA ALA A 283 25.52 -0.85 0.82
C ALA A 283 24.73 -2.06 1.35
N SER A 284 24.15 -1.95 2.55
CA SER A 284 23.28 -3.00 3.11
C SER A 284 22.01 -3.18 2.29
N LEU A 285 21.32 -2.08 1.95
CA LEU A 285 20.10 -2.12 1.14
C LEU A 285 20.36 -2.69 -0.26
N VAL A 286 21.39 -2.23 -0.97
CA VAL A 286 21.76 -2.75 -2.30
C VAL A 286 22.21 -4.22 -2.22
N ARG A 287 22.81 -4.65 -1.12
CA ARG A 287 23.20 -6.06 -0.92
C ARG A 287 21.98 -6.96 -0.75
N ASP A 288 21.04 -6.56 0.09
CA ASP A 288 19.95 -7.44 0.54
C ASP A 288 18.69 -7.28 -0.34
N CYS A 289 18.54 -6.16 -1.04
CA CYS A 289 17.60 -5.94 -2.14
C CYS A 289 18.33 -6.07 -3.48
N THR A 290 18.40 -7.30 -4.02
CA THR A 290 19.34 -7.64 -5.10
C THR A 290 19.10 -6.96 -6.44
N THR A 291 17.90 -6.43 -6.69
CA THR A 291 17.57 -5.68 -7.92
C THR A 291 17.59 -4.15 -7.70
N VAL A 292 17.91 -3.69 -6.48
CA VAL A 292 18.07 -2.26 -6.22
C VAL A 292 19.46 -1.82 -6.70
N GLY A 293 19.51 -0.87 -7.62
CA GLY A 293 20.73 -0.32 -8.20
C GLY A 293 21.23 0.91 -7.46
N ALA A 294 20.33 1.73 -6.92
CA ALA A 294 20.66 2.95 -6.22
C ALA A 294 19.71 3.24 -5.06
N VAL A 295 20.25 3.89 -4.03
CA VAL A 295 19.53 4.39 -2.87
C VAL A 295 19.69 5.91 -2.85
N ILE A 296 18.56 6.62 -2.80
CA ILE A 296 18.49 8.09 -2.87
C ILE A 296 18.02 8.58 -1.50
N PHE A 297 18.90 9.23 -0.74
CA PHE A 297 18.53 9.85 0.53
C PHE A 297 18.09 11.28 0.29
N THR A 298 16.96 11.68 0.86
CA THR A 298 16.42 13.05 0.77
C THR A 298 16.07 13.59 2.15
N ALA A 299 16.41 14.84 2.42
CA ALA A 299 15.84 15.62 3.53
C ALA A 299 15.13 16.84 2.92
N PRO A 300 13.80 16.74 2.62
CA PRO A 300 13.09 17.73 1.81
C PRO A 300 13.04 19.12 2.44
N GLU A 301 12.87 19.20 3.76
CA GLU A 301 12.81 20.47 4.50
C GLU A 301 14.08 21.32 4.31
N ASP A 302 15.23 20.65 4.16
CA ASP A 302 16.55 21.26 4.05
C ASP A 302 17.10 21.25 2.61
N GLY A 303 16.38 20.66 1.65
CA GLY A 303 16.80 20.57 0.26
C GLY A 303 18.01 19.66 -0.01
N PHE A 304 18.36 18.75 0.92
CA PHE A 304 19.47 17.82 0.72
C PHE A 304 19.03 16.58 -0.04
N GLU A 305 19.83 16.17 -1.02
CA GLU A 305 19.70 14.89 -1.70
C GLU A 305 21.09 14.26 -1.90
N ARG A 306 21.22 12.96 -1.63
CA ARG A 306 22.45 12.18 -1.88
C ARG A 306 22.13 10.81 -2.44
N THR A 307 22.78 10.44 -3.53
CA THR A 307 22.53 9.17 -4.23
C THR A 307 23.74 8.25 -4.16
N PHE A 308 23.52 7.01 -3.75
CA PHE A 308 24.52 5.97 -3.67
C PHE A 308 24.10 4.81 -4.55
N GLY A 309 24.96 4.35 -5.45
CA GLY A 309 24.60 3.28 -6.37
C GLY A 309 25.67 2.22 -6.55
N TYR A 310 25.23 1.10 -7.11
CA TYR A 310 26.03 -0.07 -7.44
C TYR A 310 26.99 0.23 -8.59
N LEU A 311 28.30 0.17 -8.32
CA LEU A 311 29.36 0.51 -9.26
C LEU A 311 30.37 -0.64 -9.35
N PRO A 312 30.09 -1.68 -10.15
CA PRO A 312 30.91 -2.90 -10.19
C PRO A 312 32.35 -2.66 -10.67
N GLY A 313 32.59 -1.61 -11.44
CA GLY A 313 33.91 -1.25 -11.97
C GLY A 313 34.83 -0.50 -10.99
N ARG A 314 34.35 -0.10 -9.80
CA ARG A 314 35.17 0.58 -8.79
C ARG A 314 35.83 -0.42 -7.82
N PRO A 315 37.01 -0.11 -7.25
CA PRO A 315 37.69 -1.00 -6.31
C PRO A 315 36.77 -1.37 -5.15
N ARG A 316 36.66 -2.67 -4.87
CA ARG A 316 35.91 -3.17 -3.72
C ARG A 316 36.51 -2.59 -2.44
N ALA A 317 35.68 -2.35 -1.43
CA ALA A 317 36.19 -2.18 -0.08
C ALA A 317 37.09 -3.40 0.27
N LEU A 318 37.99 -3.27 1.26
CA LEU A 318 38.89 -4.33 1.73
C LEU A 318 38.19 -5.65 2.16
N GLN A 319 36.86 -5.73 2.06
CA GLN A 319 36.02 -6.88 2.35
C GLN A 319 35.51 -7.55 1.05
N PRO A 320 35.84 -8.82 0.78
CA PRO A 320 35.44 -9.55 -0.42
C PRO A 320 33.94 -9.85 -0.52
N THR A 321 33.15 -9.63 0.53
CA THR A 321 31.69 -9.82 0.53
C THR A 321 30.92 -8.53 0.33
N ALA A 322 31.61 -7.38 0.31
CA ALA A 322 30.95 -6.09 0.14
C ALA A 322 30.42 -5.92 -1.29
N VAL A 323 29.21 -5.40 -1.41
CA VAL A 323 28.66 -4.96 -2.69
C VAL A 323 29.30 -3.60 -3.01
N PRO A 324 29.87 -3.40 -4.21
CA PRO A 324 30.55 -2.15 -4.55
C PRO A 324 29.51 -1.04 -4.72
N VAL A 325 29.31 -0.27 -3.65
CA VAL A 325 28.44 0.90 -3.61
C VAL A 325 29.30 2.14 -3.35
N SER A 326 29.00 3.23 -4.03
CA SER A 326 29.59 4.53 -3.74
C SER A 326 28.60 5.63 -4.08
N GLU A 327 28.84 6.81 -3.53
CA GLU A 327 28.11 8.02 -3.92
C GLU A 327 28.33 8.33 -5.40
N PHE A 328 27.25 8.72 -6.07
CA PHE A 328 27.28 9.20 -7.44
C PHE A 328 27.84 10.61 -7.50
N THR A 329 28.66 10.87 -8.50
CA THR A 329 29.35 12.14 -8.64
C THR A 329 28.42 13.15 -9.31
N CYS A 330 28.43 14.40 -8.83
CA CYS A 330 27.72 15.47 -9.54
C CYS A 330 28.34 15.69 -10.91
N ALA A 331 27.51 15.65 -11.94
CA ALA A 331 27.82 16.19 -13.26
C ALA A 331 27.20 17.60 -13.33
N ILE A 332 28.01 18.59 -13.70
CA ILE A 332 27.51 19.92 -14.05
C ILE A 332 26.86 19.77 -15.42
N ALA A 333 25.54 19.66 -15.48
CA ALA A 333 24.84 19.52 -16.74
C ALA A 333 24.89 20.88 -17.49
N PRO A 334 25.40 20.96 -18.73
CA PRO A 334 25.04 22.05 -19.63
C PRO A 334 23.51 22.01 -19.84
N GLY A 335 22.89 23.16 -20.11
CA GLY A 335 21.43 23.40 -20.01
C GLY A 335 20.48 22.60 -20.93
N GLU A 336 20.73 21.33 -21.19
CA GLU A 336 19.81 20.37 -21.79
C GLU A 336 19.41 19.30 -20.77
N VAL A 337 18.11 18.97 -20.75
CA VAL A 337 17.52 17.94 -19.89
C VAL A 337 17.82 16.56 -20.50
N GLN A 338 19.08 16.15 -20.48
CA GLN A 338 19.47 14.77 -20.74
C GLN A 338 19.67 14.04 -19.41
N LEU A 339 19.15 12.81 -19.32
CA LEU A 339 19.38 11.96 -18.14
C LEU A 339 20.88 11.69 -17.98
N PRO A 340 21.45 11.80 -16.77
CA PRO A 340 22.86 11.50 -16.56
C PRO A 340 23.17 10.01 -16.78
N GLU A 341 24.43 9.74 -17.15
CA GLU A 341 24.98 8.39 -17.14
C GLU A 341 25.02 7.81 -15.72
N TRP A 342 25.00 6.48 -15.63
CA TRP A 342 25.06 5.73 -14.38
C TRP A 342 26.35 6.03 -13.62
N GLY A 343 26.22 6.35 -12.33
CA GLY A 343 27.34 6.82 -11.52
C GLY A 343 27.49 8.34 -11.48
N TYR A 344 26.75 9.07 -12.31
CA TYR A 344 26.64 10.51 -12.29
C TYR A 344 25.24 10.94 -11.87
N ARG A 345 25.09 12.18 -11.41
CA ARG A 345 23.78 12.81 -11.17
C ARG A 345 23.81 14.27 -11.60
N ALA A 346 22.69 14.79 -12.10
CA ALA A 346 22.54 16.21 -12.34
C ALA A 346 22.43 16.94 -11.00
N CYS A 347 23.24 17.98 -10.81
CA CYS A 347 23.20 18.86 -9.65
C CYS A 347 23.02 20.30 -10.14
N LEU A 348 22.09 21.04 -9.53
CA LEU A 348 21.81 22.44 -9.84
C LEU A 348 22.65 23.39 -8.99
#